data_AF-X1ILD7-F1
#
_entry.id   AF-X1ILD7-F1
#
_cell.length_a   1.000
_cell.length_b   1.000
_cell.length_c   1.000
_cell.angle_alpha   90.00
_cell.angle_beta   90.00
_cell.angle_gamma   90.00
#
_symmetry.space_group_name_H-M   'P 1'
#
loop_
_entity.id
_entity.type
_entity.pdbx_description
1 polymer ?
#
loop_
_entity_poly.entity_id
_entity_poly.type
_entity_poly.pdbx_seq_one_letter_code
_entity_poly.pdbx_strand_id
1 'polypeptide(L)'
;IHKNKYIFQSKDPGRFSEAPYFPPKTILGTTLETNRDEGQEHCGFAPPPRVRGLGLSHERLDCFQKMVSIEPIMAFDLKIFVSWIQQIKPAFVSIGADSKGHKLPEPTAAELDNFVVALRDITEVKLKKNLARLLLERRSE
;
A
#
# COMPACT_ATOMS: atom_id res chain seq x y z
N ILE A 1 -9.91 -26.33 -14.97
CA ILE A 1 -10.02 -25.19 -14.03
C ILE A 1 -8.66 -24.50 -13.95
N HIS A 2 -8.53 -23.25 -14.39
CA HIS A 2 -7.25 -22.55 -14.43
C HIS A 2 -6.71 -22.23 -13.03
N LYS A 3 -5.39 -22.31 -12.83
CA LYS A 3 -4.71 -22.08 -11.54
C LYS A 3 -4.37 -20.61 -11.27
N ASN A 4 -4.49 -19.76 -12.28
CA ASN A 4 -4.04 -18.36 -12.24
C ASN A 4 -4.76 -17.55 -11.16
N LYS A 5 -4.03 -16.60 -10.60
CA LYS A 5 -4.52 -15.59 -9.66
C LYS A 5 -4.36 -14.23 -10.31
N TYR A 6 -5.40 -13.41 -10.27
CA TYR A 6 -5.43 -12.13 -10.96
C TYR A 6 -5.39 -10.99 -9.94
N ILE A 7 -4.54 -10.00 -10.18
CA ILE A 7 -4.49 -8.78 -9.37
C ILE A 7 -5.14 -7.67 -10.18
N PHE A 8 -6.17 -7.05 -9.63
CA PHE A 8 -6.79 -5.84 -10.17
C PHE A 8 -6.44 -4.69 -9.25
N GLN A 9 -5.71 -3.70 -9.76
CA GLN A 9 -5.25 -2.57 -8.98
C GLN A 9 -5.85 -1.27 -9.51
N SER A 10 -6.39 -0.45 -8.61
CA SER A 10 -6.96 0.86 -8.93
C SER A 10 -6.51 1.89 -7.91
N LYS A 11 -6.30 3.12 -8.38
CA LYS A 11 -6.12 4.30 -7.52
C LYS A 11 -7.45 4.83 -6.97
N ASP A 12 -8.57 4.33 -7.46
CA ASP A 12 -9.91 4.54 -6.91
C ASP A 12 -10.55 3.15 -6.64
N PRO A 13 -10.18 2.48 -5.54
CA PRO A 13 -10.63 1.12 -5.26
C PRO A 13 -12.12 1.05 -4.87
N GLY A 14 -12.77 2.16 -4.55
CA GLY A 14 -14.22 2.19 -4.29
C GLY A 14 -15.03 1.72 -5.50
N ARG A 15 -14.52 1.97 -6.71
CA ARG A 15 -15.09 1.51 -8.00
C ARG A 15 -15.17 -0.01 -8.11
N PHE A 16 -14.37 -0.77 -7.36
CA PHE A 16 -14.50 -2.24 -7.36
C PHE A 16 -15.87 -2.70 -6.86
N SER A 17 -16.51 -1.94 -5.97
CA SER A 17 -17.86 -2.27 -5.48
C SER A 17 -18.96 -2.03 -6.53
N GLU A 18 -18.65 -1.32 -7.60
CA GLU A 18 -19.54 -1.03 -8.73
C GLU A 18 -19.29 -1.99 -9.91
N ALA A 19 -18.19 -2.76 -9.88
CA ALA A 19 -17.85 -3.67 -10.94
C ALA A 19 -18.85 -4.84 -10.99
N PRO A 20 -19.42 -5.16 -12.15
CA PRO A 20 -20.44 -6.20 -12.25
C PRO A 20 -19.89 -7.61 -12.03
N TYR A 21 -18.59 -7.82 -12.29
CA TYR A 21 -17.96 -9.13 -12.19
C TYR A 21 -16.44 -9.05 -12.04
N PHE A 22 -15.90 -9.95 -11.21
CA PHE A 22 -14.48 -10.29 -11.19
C PHE A 22 -14.30 -11.78 -11.42
N PRO A 23 -13.24 -12.21 -12.13
CA PRO A 23 -12.96 -13.63 -12.29
C PRO A 23 -12.65 -14.28 -10.92
N PRO A 24 -12.85 -15.60 -10.78
CA PRO A 24 -12.40 -16.33 -9.60
C PRO A 24 -10.90 -16.10 -9.35
N LYS A 25 -10.48 -16.18 -8.08
CA LYS A 25 -9.08 -15.96 -7.64
C LYS A 25 -8.58 -14.53 -7.94
N THR A 26 -9.45 -13.55 -7.70
CA THR A 26 -9.12 -12.14 -7.76
C THR A 26 -8.52 -11.64 -6.45
N ILE A 27 -7.48 -10.81 -6.56
CA ILE A 27 -6.98 -9.93 -5.50
C ILE A 27 -7.25 -8.49 -5.93
N LEU A 28 -7.92 -7.73 -5.08
CA LEU A 28 -8.15 -6.30 -5.28
C LEU A 28 -7.02 -5.51 -4.64
N GLY A 29 -6.48 -4.53 -5.36
CA GLY A 29 -5.31 -3.77 -4.95
C GLY A 29 -5.53 -2.27 -5.03
N THR A 30 -4.85 -1.54 -4.15
CA THR A 30 -4.67 -0.10 -4.31
C THR A 30 -3.25 0.31 -3.93
N THR A 31 -2.89 1.55 -4.26
CA THR A 31 -1.63 2.14 -3.83
C THR A 31 -1.87 3.18 -2.74
N LEU A 32 -1.19 3.01 -1.60
CA LEU A 32 -1.14 3.96 -0.50
C LEU A 32 0.33 4.30 -0.25
N GLU A 33 0.79 5.44 -0.73
CA GLU A 33 2.18 5.88 -0.53
C GLU A 33 2.46 6.33 0.91
N THR A 34 1.44 6.90 1.56
CA THR A 34 1.45 7.48 2.91
C THR A 34 0.02 7.47 3.49
N ASN A 35 -0.12 7.80 4.78
CA ASN A 35 -1.40 8.16 5.42
C ASN A 35 -1.68 9.68 5.41
N ARG A 36 -0.78 10.49 4.86
CA ARG A 36 -0.93 11.94 4.77
C ARG A 36 -1.57 12.32 3.45
N ASP A 37 -2.60 13.14 3.49
CA ASP A 37 -3.25 13.66 2.27
C ASP A 37 -2.50 14.89 1.70
N GLU A 38 -1.46 15.37 2.40
CA GLU A 38 -0.54 16.41 1.92
C GLU A 38 0.23 15.91 0.69
N GLY A 39 0.27 16.70 -0.40
CA GLY A 39 0.86 16.28 -1.68
C GLY A 39 -0.15 15.66 -2.65
N GLN A 40 -1.45 15.68 -2.31
CA GLN A 40 -2.54 15.28 -3.21
C GLN A 40 -2.54 16.06 -4.53
N GLU A 41 -2.11 17.32 -4.52
CA GLU A 41 -1.90 18.16 -5.70
C GLU A 41 -0.93 17.55 -6.71
N HIS A 42 -0.01 16.69 -6.25
CA HIS A 42 0.96 15.98 -7.10
C HIS A 42 0.43 14.62 -7.59
N CYS A 43 -0.72 14.16 -7.08
CA CYS A 43 -1.33 12.86 -7.41
C CYS A 43 -2.36 12.94 -8.54
N GLY A 44 -2.46 14.08 -9.25
CA GLY A 44 -3.38 14.27 -10.37
C GLY A 44 -4.85 14.15 -9.95
N PHE A 45 -5.65 13.40 -10.72
CA PHE A 45 -7.08 13.18 -10.46
C PHE A 45 -7.38 11.96 -9.56
N ALA A 46 -6.35 11.29 -9.03
CA ALA A 46 -6.56 10.15 -8.14
C ALA A 46 -7.15 10.63 -6.81
N PRO A 47 -8.06 9.89 -6.16
CA PRO A 47 -8.53 10.24 -4.81
C PRO A 47 -7.37 10.33 -3.80
N PRO A 48 -7.54 11.08 -2.68
CA PRO A 48 -6.57 11.11 -1.58
C PRO A 48 -6.32 9.72 -0.99
N PRO A 49 -5.11 9.40 -0.48
CA PRO A 49 -4.79 8.12 0.14
C PRO A 49 -5.85 7.65 1.15
N ARG A 50 -6.40 8.56 1.98
CA ARG A 50 -7.48 8.24 2.92
C ARG A 50 -8.71 7.65 2.21
N VAL A 51 -9.14 8.27 1.12
CA VAL A 51 -10.30 7.84 0.34
C VAL A 51 -10.02 6.48 -0.33
N ARG A 52 -8.79 6.25 -0.79
CA ARG A 52 -8.40 4.94 -1.35
C ARG A 52 -8.44 3.84 -0.29
N GLY A 53 -7.90 4.11 0.91
CA GLY A 53 -7.92 3.16 2.03
C GLY A 53 -9.34 2.80 2.46
N LEU A 54 -10.23 3.80 2.55
CA LEU A 54 -11.65 3.59 2.84
C LEU A 54 -12.36 2.80 1.72
N GLY A 55 -12.06 3.12 0.45
CA GLY A 55 -12.64 2.40 -0.68
C GLY A 55 -12.27 0.92 -0.71
N LEU A 56 -11.02 0.57 -0.42
CA LEU A 56 -10.57 -0.83 -0.40
C LEU A 56 -11.00 -1.60 0.86
N SER A 57 -11.22 -0.91 1.98
CA SER A 57 -11.71 -1.50 3.24
C SER A 57 -13.24 -1.66 3.30
N HIS A 58 -13.96 -1.23 2.26
CA HIS A 58 -15.42 -1.33 2.22
C HIS A 58 -15.92 -2.78 2.32
N GLU A 59 -16.94 -3.03 3.14
CA GLU A 59 -17.49 -4.36 3.47
C GLU A 59 -17.92 -5.19 2.24
N ARG A 60 -18.47 -4.53 1.21
CA ARG A 60 -18.80 -5.15 -0.10
C ARG A 60 -17.62 -5.86 -0.76
N LEU A 61 -16.38 -5.54 -0.37
CA LEU A 61 -15.16 -6.12 -0.91
C LEU A 61 -14.56 -7.21 0.00
N ASP A 62 -15.19 -7.54 1.13
CA ASP A 62 -14.65 -8.50 2.11
C ASP A 62 -14.59 -9.95 1.60
N CYS A 63 -15.36 -10.28 0.56
CA CYS A 63 -15.27 -11.58 -0.10
C CYS A 63 -14.04 -11.72 -1.00
N PHE A 64 -13.29 -10.64 -1.26
CA PHE A 64 -12.07 -10.66 -2.07
C PHE A 64 -10.82 -10.66 -1.18
N GLN A 65 -9.77 -11.33 -1.66
CA GLN A 65 -8.44 -11.06 -1.13
C GLN A 65 -8.01 -9.66 -1.54
N LYS A 66 -7.30 -8.96 -0.66
CA LYS A 66 -6.83 -7.59 -0.90
C LYS A 66 -5.30 -7.54 -0.89
N MET A 67 -4.73 -6.54 -1.54
CA MET A 67 -3.31 -6.19 -1.39
C MET A 67 -3.14 -4.68 -1.35
N VAL A 68 -2.08 -4.20 -0.70
CA VAL A 68 -1.71 -2.79 -0.72
C VAL A 68 -0.31 -2.65 -1.29
N SER A 69 -0.14 -1.76 -2.26
CA SER A 69 1.16 -1.32 -2.74
C SER A 69 1.53 -0.01 -2.03
N ILE A 70 2.64 0.01 -1.31
CA ILE A 70 3.19 1.20 -0.63
C ILE A 70 4.43 1.61 -1.42
N GLU A 71 4.19 2.26 -2.55
CA GLU A 71 5.20 2.51 -3.57
C GLU A 71 4.96 3.80 -4.36
N PRO A 72 5.90 4.75 -4.32
CA PRO A 72 7.00 4.80 -3.37
C PRO A 72 6.49 4.98 -1.94
N ILE A 73 7.17 4.39 -0.95
CA ILE A 73 6.89 4.71 0.45
C ILE A 73 7.34 6.13 0.75
N MET A 74 6.43 6.94 1.25
CA MET A 74 6.66 8.34 1.64
C MET A 74 6.54 8.49 3.15
N ALA A 75 6.94 9.63 3.71
CA ALA A 75 6.84 9.94 5.13
C ALA A 75 5.40 9.73 5.63
N PHE A 76 5.26 9.05 6.77
CA PHE A 76 3.99 8.59 7.31
C PHE A 76 3.98 8.67 8.85
N ASP A 77 2.80 8.54 9.43
CA ASP A 77 2.58 8.43 10.87
C ASP A 77 2.31 6.96 11.22
N LEU A 78 3.30 6.32 11.85
CA LEU A 78 3.36 4.86 12.05
C LEU A 78 2.03 4.25 12.53
N LYS A 79 1.47 4.77 13.64
CA LYS A 79 0.24 4.22 14.24
C LYS A 79 -0.97 4.35 13.33
N ILE A 80 -1.08 5.49 12.63
CA ILE A 80 -2.21 5.76 11.74
C ILE A 80 -2.12 4.84 10.52
N PHE A 81 -0.94 4.76 9.92
CA PHE A 81 -0.79 4.00 8.69
C PHE A 81 -0.95 2.49 8.93
N VAL A 82 -0.39 1.96 10.02
CA VAL A 82 -0.63 0.57 10.44
C VAL A 82 -2.13 0.30 10.67
N SER A 83 -2.85 1.22 11.32
CA SER A 83 -4.30 1.10 11.53
C SER A 83 -5.08 1.02 10.21
N TRP A 84 -4.70 1.80 9.20
CA TRP A 84 -5.32 1.71 7.88
C TRP A 84 -5.08 0.34 7.24
N ILE A 85 -3.86 -0.19 7.32
CA ILE A 85 -3.56 -1.53 6.80
C ILE A 85 -4.34 -2.61 7.56
N GLN A 86 -4.47 -2.50 8.88
CA GLN A 86 -5.30 -3.41 9.69
C GLN A 86 -6.77 -3.39 9.25
N GLN A 87 -7.33 -2.22 8.96
CA GLN A 87 -8.72 -2.08 8.52
C GLN A 87 -8.95 -2.68 7.13
N ILE A 88 -7.98 -2.51 6.22
CA ILE A 88 -8.03 -3.08 4.87
C ILE A 88 -7.95 -4.62 4.91
N LYS A 89 -7.24 -5.20 5.87
CA LYS A 89 -6.97 -6.65 5.99
C LYS A 89 -6.38 -7.26 4.72
N PRO A 90 -5.28 -6.71 4.16
CA PRO A 90 -4.69 -7.25 2.95
C PRO A 90 -4.07 -8.63 3.22
N ALA A 91 -4.09 -9.48 2.20
CA ALA A 91 -3.35 -10.74 2.21
C ALA A 91 -1.84 -10.50 2.19
N PHE A 92 -1.40 -9.43 1.53
CA PHE A 92 -0.02 -8.96 1.57
C PHE A 92 0.10 -7.47 1.27
N VAL A 93 1.22 -6.88 1.69
CA VAL A 93 1.65 -5.53 1.36
C VAL A 93 2.97 -5.58 0.59
N SER A 94 3.07 -4.83 -0.50
CA SER A 94 4.33 -4.61 -1.24
C SER A 94 4.89 -3.24 -0.88
N ILE A 95 6.16 -3.14 -0.52
CA ILE A 95 6.81 -1.88 -0.11
C ILE A 95 8.05 -1.64 -0.98
N GLY A 96 8.17 -0.43 -1.52
CA GLY A 96 9.29 -0.03 -2.37
C GLY A 96 9.58 1.47 -2.27
N ALA A 97 10.83 1.85 -2.49
CA ALA A 97 11.28 3.24 -2.42
C ALA A 97 11.06 4.00 -3.74
N ASP A 98 11.26 5.32 -3.75
CA ASP A 98 11.30 6.09 -5.00
C ASP A 98 12.50 5.66 -5.86
N SER A 99 12.27 5.14 -7.06
CA SER A 99 13.34 4.73 -7.98
C SER A 99 13.64 5.78 -9.05
N LYS A 100 12.84 6.84 -9.14
CA LYS A 100 12.91 7.82 -10.23
C LYS A 100 13.52 9.16 -9.80
N GLY A 101 13.88 9.29 -8.51
CA GLY A 101 14.60 10.47 -7.99
C GLY A 101 13.72 11.72 -7.97
N HIS A 102 12.42 11.56 -7.72
CA HIS A 102 11.46 12.64 -7.60
C HIS A 102 11.63 13.46 -6.31
N LYS A 103 12.59 13.09 -5.45
CA LYS A 103 12.87 13.76 -4.15
C LYS A 103 11.63 13.86 -3.28
N LEU A 104 10.84 12.79 -3.28
CA LEU A 104 9.67 12.67 -2.43
C LEU A 104 10.11 12.62 -0.95
N PRO A 105 9.28 13.11 -0.01
CA PRO A 105 9.55 12.95 1.41
C PRO A 105 9.52 11.46 1.75
N GLU A 106 10.67 10.82 1.91
CA GLU A 106 10.80 9.41 2.30
C GLU A 106 10.95 9.26 3.82
N PRO A 107 10.55 8.12 4.40
CA PRO A 107 10.77 7.85 5.82
C PRO A 107 12.26 7.60 6.11
N THR A 108 12.67 7.81 7.35
CA THR A 108 13.97 7.36 7.85
C THR A 108 14.07 5.83 7.90
N ALA A 109 15.29 5.29 7.93
CA ALA A 109 15.54 3.85 8.09
C ALA A 109 14.84 3.26 9.33
N ALA A 110 14.86 3.98 10.45
CA ALA A 110 14.24 3.56 11.71
C ALA A 110 12.70 3.54 11.62
N GLU A 111 12.09 4.53 11.01
CA GLU A 111 10.64 4.56 10.77
C GLU A 111 10.21 3.42 9.85
N LEU A 112 10.97 3.16 8.79
CA LEU A 112 10.72 2.06 7.87
C LEU A 112 10.84 0.70 8.56
N ASP A 113 11.89 0.48 9.37
CA ASP A 113 12.09 -0.77 10.14
C ASP A 113 10.92 -1.01 11.10
N ASN A 114 10.52 0.01 11.87
CA ASN A 114 9.39 -0.07 12.80
C ASN A 114 8.08 -0.38 12.07
N PHE A 115 7.87 0.22 10.90
CA PHE A 115 6.70 -0.03 10.08
C PHE A 115 6.68 -1.46 9.54
N VAL A 116 7.79 -1.97 9.02
CA VAL A 116 7.90 -3.35 8.52
C VAL A 116 7.65 -4.36 9.65
N VAL A 117 8.18 -4.12 10.86
CA VAL A 117 7.92 -4.97 12.03
C VAL A 117 6.43 -4.98 12.35
N ALA A 118 5.81 -3.81 12.50
CA ALA A 118 4.39 -3.70 12.83
C ALA A 118 3.48 -4.33 11.77
N LEU A 119 3.84 -4.24 10.48
CA LEU A 119 3.06 -4.87 9.40
C LEU A 119 3.19 -6.40 9.39
N ARG A 120 4.34 -6.95 9.77
CA ARG A 120 4.53 -8.42 9.82
C ARG A 120 3.65 -9.11 10.85
N ASP A 121 3.21 -8.39 11.87
CA ASP A 121 2.26 -8.91 12.87
C ASP A 121 0.83 -9.07 12.32
N ILE A 122 0.51 -8.44 11.19
CA ILE A 122 -0.86 -8.34 10.67
C ILE A 122 -1.04 -8.83 9.23
N THR A 123 0.04 -8.88 8.43
CA THR A 123 -0.03 -9.26 7.00
C THR A 123 1.33 -9.72 6.47
N GLU A 124 1.34 -10.41 5.32
CA GLU A 124 2.58 -10.76 4.62
C GLU A 124 3.22 -9.49 4.05
N VAL A 125 4.50 -9.24 4.38
CA VAL A 125 5.23 -8.07 3.88
C VAL A 125 6.23 -8.48 2.79
N LYS A 126 6.08 -7.89 1.60
CA LYS A 126 6.96 -8.07 0.44
C LYS A 126 7.80 -6.82 0.22
N LEU A 127 9.09 -6.91 0.50
CA LEU A 127 10.02 -5.80 0.31
C LEU A 127 10.61 -5.85 -1.11
N LYS A 128 10.50 -4.74 -1.85
CA LYS A 128 11.15 -4.61 -3.16
C LYS A 128 12.64 -4.35 -3.00
N LYS A 129 13.43 -4.79 -3.99
CA LYS A 129 14.90 -4.66 -3.99
C LYS A 129 15.37 -3.22 -3.85
N ASN A 130 14.65 -2.26 -4.43
CA ASN A 130 14.98 -0.85 -4.37
C ASN A 130 14.82 -0.24 -2.97
N LEU A 131 14.17 -0.92 -2.02
CA LEU A 131 14.03 -0.47 -0.65
C LEU A 131 15.35 -0.56 0.13
N ALA A 132 16.29 -1.40 -0.31
CA ALA A 132 17.57 -1.60 0.35
C ALA A 132 18.35 -0.28 0.55
N ARG A 133 18.20 0.70 -0.35
CA ARG A 133 18.88 1.99 -0.21
C ARG A 133 18.48 2.76 1.05
N LEU A 134 17.21 2.64 1.48
CA LEU A 134 16.71 3.27 2.70
C LEU A 134 17.13 2.50 3.96
N LEU A 135 17.27 1.18 3.86
CA LEU A 135 17.66 0.32 4.99
C LEU A 135 19.18 0.31 5.24
N LEU A 136 19.98 0.59 4.20
CA LEU A 136 21.45 0.56 4.26
C LEU A 136 22.08 1.86 4.78
N GLU A 137 21.32 2.97 4.87
CA GLU A 137 21.80 4.23 5.49
C GLU A 137 22.27 4.02 6.93
N ARG A 138 21.83 2.93 7.58
CA ARG A 138 22.24 2.50 8.91
C ARG A 138 23.67 1.95 9.03
N ARG A 139 24.40 1.76 7.92
CA ARG A 139 25.77 1.19 7.93
C ARG A 139 26.88 2.24 7.79
N SER A 140 26.52 3.52 7.78
CA SER A 140 27.44 4.63 7.54
C SER A 140 27.56 5.60 8.73
N GLU A 141 26.89 5.30 9.85
CA GLU A 141 26.98 5.98 11.15
C GLU A 141 27.49 5.01 12.22
#